data_AF-A0A426WW96-F1
#
_entry.id   AF-A0A426WW96-F1
#
_cell.length_a   1.000
_cell.length_b   1.000
_cell.length_c   1.000
_cell.angle_alpha   90.00
_cell.angle_beta   90.00
_cell.angle_gamma   90.00
#
_symmetry.space_group_name_H-M   'P 1'
#
loop_
_entity.id
_entity.type
_entity.pdbx_description
1 polymer ?
#
loop_
_entity_poly.entity_id
_entity_poly.type
_entity_poly.pdbx_seq_one_letter_code
_entity_poly.pdbx_strand_id
1 'polypeptide(L)'
;MDYRISQLQQELDTLKSGGGPEAVAKAKERASELGQELEKTKRDNLAEVQRLLKEARIKARKMNDELLQAVKALENARTELPRQAVVQYKESADFKEGLKRMGRVTYEYRYRVALAHFHARHPDSEVEEDPFTIHPEDDLVPMERQQAFDDSDPPEL
;
A
#
# COMPACT_ATOMS: atom_id res chain seq x y z
N MET A 1 -30.61 -18.93 -91.24
CA MET A 1 -30.17 -19.18 -89.85
C MET A 1 -30.82 -18.18 -88.87
N ASP A 2 -31.87 -17.51 -89.30
CA ASP A 2 -32.19 -16.17 -88.79
C ASP A 2 -33.24 -16.19 -87.68
N TYR A 3 -34.03 -17.27 -87.59
CA TYR A 3 -35.08 -17.44 -86.58
C TYR A 3 -34.52 -17.53 -85.14
N ARG A 4 -33.39 -18.21 -84.95
CA ARG A 4 -32.74 -18.31 -83.63
C ARG A 4 -32.17 -16.97 -83.17
N ILE A 5 -31.65 -16.18 -84.11
CA ILE A 5 -31.13 -14.84 -83.82
C ILE A 5 -32.30 -13.94 -83.42
N SER A 6 -33.43 -13.97 -84.15
CA SER A 6 -34.63 -13.20 -83.78
C SER A 6 -35.22 -13.62 -82.43
N GLN A 7 -35.26 -14.92 -82.11
CA GLN A 7 -35.76 -15.41 -80.83
C GLN A 7 -34.88 -14.96 -79.66
N LEU A 8 -33.55 -15.04 -79.81
CA LEU A 8 -32.62 -14.54 -78.80
C LEU A 8 -32.70 -13.02 -78.66
N GLN A 9 -32.94 -12.27 -79.74
CA GLN A 9 -33.18 -10.82 -79.68
C GLN A 9 -34.44 -10.50 -78.87
N GLN A 10 -35.53 -11.24 -79.09
CA GLN A 10 -36.79 -11.07 -78.37
C GLN A 10 -36.67 -11.45 -76.89
N GLU A 11 -35.97 -12.55 -76.57
CA GLU A 11 -35.66 -12.93 -75.19
C GLU A 11 -34.79 -11.86 -74.49
N LEU A 12 -33.81 -11.29 -75.20
CA LEU A 12 -33.01 -10.17 -74.68
C LEU A 12 -33.86 -8.92 -74.44
N ASP A 13 -34.77 -8.57 -75.34
CA ASP A 13 -35.62 -7.40 -75.19
C ASP A 13 -36.66 -7.58 -74.08
N THR A 14 -37.22 -8.79 -73.92
CA THR A 14 -38.14 -9.11 -72.80
C THR A 14 -37.43 -9.13 -71.45
N LEU A 15 -36.19 -9.62 -71.37
CA LEU A 15 -35.36 -9.53 -70.16
C LEU A 15 -34.99 -8.08 -69.84
N LYS A 16 -34.67 -7.29 -70.88
CA LYS A 16 -34.32 -5.87 -70.76
C LYS A 16 -35.51 -4.99 -70.39
N SER A 17 -36.73 -5.35 -70.80
CA SER A 17 -37.97 -4.70 -70.38
C SER A 17 -38.54 -5.25 -69.07
N GLY A 18 -38.23 -6.51 -68.72
CA GLY A 18 -38.71 -7.22 -67.53
C GLY A 18 -38.05 -6.75 -66.23
N GLY A 19 -36.80 -6.29 -66.30
CA GLY A 19 -36.21 -5.40 -65.30
C GLY A 19 -36.73 -3.97 -65.47
N GLY A 20 -38.04 -3.77 -65.31
CA GLY A 20 -38.68 -2.49 -65.60
C GLY A 20 -38.02 -1.33 -64.83
N PRO A 21 -37.94 -0.12 -65.43
CA PRO A 21 -37.31 1.06 -64.81
C PRO A 21 -37.89 1.39 -63.42
N GLU A 22 -39.13 0.99 -63.15
CA GLU A 22 -39.79 1.14 -61.84
C GLU A 22 -39.19 0.23 -60.75
N ALA A 23 -38.86 -1.03 -61.07
CA ALA A 23 -38.26 -1.95 -60.10
C ALA A 23 -36.84 -1.51 -59.72
N VAL A 24 -36.07 -1.00 -60.70
CA VAL A 24 -34.74 -0.42 -60.48
C VAL A 24 -34.83 0.88 -59.67
N ALA A 25 -35.81 1.74 -59.93
CA ALA A 25 -36.04 2.95 -59.16
C ALA A 25 -36.36 2.64 -57.68
N LYS A 26 -37.27 1.68 -57.42
CA LYS A 26 -37.61 1.23 -56.06
C LYS A 26 -36.41 0.61 -55.33
N ALA A 27 -35.58 -0.17 -56.02
CA ALA A 27 -34.37 -0.73 -55.42
C ALA A 27 -33.34 0.36 -55.05
N LYS A 28 -33.20 1.39 -55.90
CA LYS A 28 -32.30 2.53 -55.66
C LYS A 28 -32.77 3.41 -54.50
N GLU A 29 -34.07 3.64 -54.39
CA GLU A 29 -34.69 4.35 -53.26
C GLU A 29 -34.43 3.62 -51.94
N ARG A 30 -34.72 2.31 -51.87
CA ARG A 30 -34.44 1.48 -50.69
C ARG A 30 -32.96 1.45 -50.31
N ALA A 31 -32.07 1.39 -51.31
CA ALA A 31 -30.63 1.45 -51.05
C ALA A 31 -30.19 2.80 -50.45
N SER A 32 -30.83 3.90 -50.88
CA SER A 32 -30.60 5.24 -50.31
C SER A 32 -31.14 5.35 -48.88
N GLU A 33 -32.33 4.83 -48.60
CA GLU A 33 -32.92 4.80 -47.25
C GLU A 33 -32.05 4.00 -46.27
N LEU A 34 -31.67 2.78 -46.65
CA LEU A 34 -30.77 1.94 -45.85
C LEU A 34 -29.40 2.60 -45.61
N GLY A 35 -28.87 3.31 -46.61
CA GLY A 35 -27.64 4.08 -46.46
C GLY A 35 -27.77 5.20 -45.43
N GLN A 36 -28.89 5.93 -45.43
CA GLN A 36 -29.15 6.97 -44.43
C GLN A 36 -29.34 6.41 -43.02
N GLU A 37 -30.05 5.29 -42.89
CA GLU A 37 -30.25 4.62 -41.60
C GLU A 37 -28.94 4.07 -41.04
N LEU A 38 -28.09 3.51 -41.89
CA LEU A 38 -26.74 3.08 -41.51
C LEU A 38 -25.89 4.27 -41.03
N GLU A 39 -25.95 5.41 -41.70
CA GLU A 39 -25.21 6.60 -41.29
C GLU A 39 -25.77 7.24 -40.00
N LYS A 40 -27.07 7.10 -39.73
CA LYS A 40 -27.65 7.51 -38.43
C LYS A 40 -27.17 6.60 -37.31
N THR A 41 -27.34 5.29 -37.46
CA THR A 41 -26.91 4.29 -36.47
C THR A 41 -25.41 4.36 -36.17
N LYS A 42 -24.56 4.60 -37.18
CA LYS A 42 -23.12 4.84 -36.97
C LYS A 42 -22.85 6.07 -36.09
N ARG A 43 -23.55 7.18 -36.32
CA ARG A 43 -23.39 8.40 -35.50
C ARG A 43 -23.83 8.17 -34.06
N ASP A 44 -24.96 7.50 -33.87
CA ASP A 44 -25.49 7.21 -32.54
C ASP A 44 -24.55 6.26 -31.78
N ASN A 45 -24.07 5.20 -32.42
CA ASN A 45 -23.09 4.28 -31.85
C ASN A 45 -21.78 4.99 -31.50
N LEU A 46 -21.30 5.91 -32.35
CA LEU A 46 -20.09 6.69 -32.06
C LEU A 46 -20.29 7.59 -30.84
N ALA A 47 -21.45 8.26 -30.72
CA ALA A 47 -21.77 9.09 -29.57
C ALA A 47 -21.82 8.26 -28.28
N GLU A 48 -22.40 7.07 -28.34
CA GLU A 48 -22.50 6.17 -27.19
C GLU A 48 -21.13 5.64 -26.75
N VAL A 49 -20.29 5.20 -27.69
CA VAL A 49 -18.91 4.78 -27.38
C VAL A 49 -18.11 5.93 -26.77
N GLN A 50 -18.28 7.17 -27.28
CA GLN A 50 -17.62 8.34 -26.70
C GLN A 50 -18.09 8.64 -25.28
N ARG A 51 -19.38 8.47 -24.99
CA ARG A 51 -19.96 8.62 -23.65
C ARG A 51 -19.37 7.59 -22.69
N LEU A 52 -19.42 6.31 -23.04
CA LEU A 52 -18.88 5.22 -22.25
C LEU A 52 -17.38 5.38 -21.98
N LEU A 53 -16.61 5.85 -22.97
CA LEU A 53 -15.18 6.12 -22.79
C LEU A 53 -14.93 7.22 -21.74
N LYS A 54 -15.74 8.28 -21.72
CA LYS A 54 -15.64 9.35 -20.72
C LYS A 54 -15.96 8.82 -19.32
N GLU A 55 -17.04 8.04 -19.20
CA GLU A 55 -17.44 7.41 -17.92
C GLU A 55 -16.35 6.46 -17.40
N ALA A 56 -15.82 5.59 -18.28
CA ALA A 56 -14.73 4.68 -17.93
C ALA A 56 -13.47 5.43 -17.49
N ARG A 57 -13.11 6.54 -18.16
CA ARG A 57 -11.98 7.39 -17.76
C ARG A 57 -12.17 8.02 -16.38
N ILE A 58 -13.37 8.50 -16.08
CA ILE A 58 -13.68 9.07 -14.76
C ILE A 58 -13.57 7.97 -13.69
N LYS A 59 -14.14 6.79 -13.94
CA LYS A 59 -14.04 5.65 -13.02
C LYS A 59 -12.60 5.22 -12.80
N ALA A 60 -11.80 5.14 -13.86
CA ALA A 60 -10.38 4.79 -13.77
C ALA A 60 -9.58 5.81 -12.94
N ARG A 61 -9.83 7.11 -13.13
CA ARG A 61 -9.21 8.16 -12.30
C ARG A 61 -9.56 8.02 -10.83
N LYS A 62 -10.84 7.81 -10.51
CA LYS A 62 -11.29 7.61 -9.13
C LYS A 62 -10.59 6.42 -8.47
N MET A 63 -10.51 5.28 -9.16
CA MET A 63 -9.81 4.10 -8.63
C MET A 63 -8.32 4.37 -8.41
N ASN A 64 -7.67 5.13 -9.29
CA ASN A 64 -6.27 5.51 -9.12
C ASN A 64 -6.07 6.44 -7.91
N ASP A 65 -7.00 7.37 -7.65
CA ASP A 65 -6.94 8.25 -6.49
C ASP A 65 -7.13 7.46 -5.18
N GLU A 66 -8.06 6.51 -5.16
CA GLU A 66 -8.26 5.58 -4.04
C GLU A 66 -7.01 4.71 -3.81
N LEU A 67 -6.41 4.19 -4.88
CA LEU A 67 -5.16 3.43 -4.80
C LEU A 67 -4.02 4.29 -4.24
N LEU A 68 -3.89 5.53 -4.71
CA LEU A 68 -2.89 6.48 -4.20
C LEU A 68 -3.08 6.76 -2.72
N GLN A 69 -4.33 6.93 -2.27
CA GLN A 69 -4.65 7.11 -0.86
C GLN A 69 -4.28 5.87 -0.03
N ALA A 70 -4.60 4.67 -0.51
CA ALA A 70 -4.26 3.41 0.15
C ALA A 70 -2.74 3.21 0.27
N VAL A 71 -1.99 3.52 -0.80
CA VAL A 71 -0.52 3.43 -0.80
C VAL A 71 0.08 4.40 0.23
N LYS A 72 -0.40 5.64 0.29
CA LYS A 72 0.04 6.61 1.32
C LYS A 72 -0.26 6.12 2.75
N ALA A 73 -1.45 5.56 2.97
CA ALA A 73 -1.82 5.02 4.28
C ALA A 73 -0.91 3.85 4.68
N LEU A 74 -0.59 2.96 3.74
CA LEU A 74 0.33 1.84 3.96
C LEU A 74 1.75 2.32 4.27
N GLU A 75 2.24 3.32 3.53
CA GLU A 75 3.56 3.90 3.76
C GLU A 75 3.65 4.56 5.15
N ASN A 76 2.63 5.31 5.55
CA ASN A 76 2.53 5.87 6.90
C ASN A 76 2.49 4.75 7.97
N ALA A 77 1.70 3.69 7.76
CA ALA A 77 1.67 2.57 8.70
C ALA A 77 3.04 1.89 8.83
N ARG A 78 3.77 1.76 7.72
CA ARG A 78 5.13 1.20 7.71
C ARG A 78 6.11 2.04 8.52
N THR A 79 5.92 3.36 8.62
CA THR A 79 6.78 4.23 9.44
C THR A 79 6.34 4.30 10.91
N GLU A 80 5.04 4.26 11.18
CA GLU A 80 4.49 4.41 12.54
C GLU A 80 4.52 3.12 13.35
N LEU A 81 4.21 1.96 12.74
CA LEU A 81 4.17 0.67 13.46
C LEU A 81 5.51 0.34 14.14
N PRO A 82 6.69 0.49 13.48
CA PRO A 82 7.96 0.23 14.14
C PRO A 82 8.24 1.21 15.29
N ARG A 83 7.86 2.50 15.13
CA ARG A 83 8.03 3.51 16.19
C ARG A 83 7.23 3.11 17.42
N GLN A 84 5.97 2.73 17.22
CA GLN A 84 5.10 2.26 18.29
C GLN A 84 5.65 0.97 18.93
N ALA A 85 6.09 0.00 18.12
CA ALA A 85 6.67 -1.25 18.62
C ALA A 85 7.91 -1.00 19.50
N VAL A 86 8.79 -0.07 19.12
CA VAL A 86 9.96 0.30 19.92
C VAL A 86 9.56 0.96 21.24
N VAL A 87 8.57 1.86 21.23
CA VAL A 87 8.05 2.48 22.47
C VAL A 87 7.48 1.40 23.40
N GLN A 88 6.63 0.52 22.88
CA GLN A 88 6.04 -0.57 23.65
C GLN A 88 7.10 -1.54 24.18
N TYR A 89 8.12 -1.86 23.39
CA TYR A 89 9.24 -2.68 23.83
C TYR A 89 10.00 -2.04 24.99
N LYS A 90 10.32 -0.74 24.90
CA LYS A 90 10.99 -0.01 25.99
C LYS A 90 10.14 0.07 27.27
N GLU A 91 8.82 0.07 27.13
CA GLU A 91 7.89 0.10 28.27
C GLU A 91 7.71 -1.27 28.94
N SER A 92 8.01 -2.36 28.23
CA SER A 92 7.87 -3.74 28.70
C SER A 92 8.69 -4.03 29.96
N ALA A 93 8.16 -4.94 30.80
CA ALA A 93 8.81 -5.35 32.04
C ALA A 93 10.15 -6.04 31.77
N ASP A 94 10.23 -6.90 30.75
CA ASP A 94 11.43 -7.64 30.39
C ASP A 94 12.58 -6.71 29.98
N PHE A 95 12.29 -5.64 29.24
CA PHE A 95 13.31 -4.65 28.89
C PHE A 95 13.84 -3.93 30.14
N LYS A 96 12.95 -3.46 31.00
CA LYS A 96 13.33 -2.78 32.25
C LYS A 96 14.12 -3.69 33.19
N GLU A 97 13.74 -4.96 33.28
CA GLU A 97 14.45 -5.97 34.07
C GLU A 97 15.82 -6.29 33.46
N GLY A 98 15.90 -6.38 32.13
CA GLY A 98 17.15 -6.49 31.39
C GLY A 98 18.11 -5.34 31.69
N LEU A 99 17.62 -4.11 31.73
CA LEU A 99 18.43 -2.93 32.09
C LEU A 99 18.98 -3.03 33.53
N LYS A 100 18.19 -3.49 34.50
CA LYS A 100 18.67 -3.69 35.88
C LYS A 100 19.79 -4.73 35.95
N ARG A 101 19.63 -5.85 35.24
CA ARG A 101 20.66 -6.90 35.15
C ARG A 101 21.93 -6.39 34.48
N MET A 102 21.81 -5.67 33.37
CA MET A 102 22.96 -5.05 32.70
C MET A 102 23.67 -4.05 33.63
N GLY A 103 22.92 -3.23 34.36
CA GLY A 103 23.47 -2.30 35.35
C GLY A 103 24.32 -3.01 36.41
N ARG A 104 23.79 -4.08 37.02
CA ARG A 104 24.53 -4.90 38.01
C ARG A 104 25.83 -5.46 37.44
N VAL A 105 25.78 -6.12 36.29
CA VAL A 105 26.97 -6.70 35.64
C VAL A 105 28.04 -5.65 35.36
N THR A 106 27.64 -4.46 34.88
CA THR A 106 28.62 -3.39 34.61
C THR A 106 29.23 -2.81 35.88
N TYR A 107 28.44 -2.67 36.95
CA TYR A 107 28.92 -2.18 38.24
C TYR A 107 29.85 -3.20 38.92
N GLU A 108 29.47 -4.48 38.91
CA GLU A 108 30.30 -5.61 39.36
C GLU A 108 31.65 -5.64 38.67
N TYR A 109 31.66 -5.56 37.34
CA TYR A 109 32.89 -5.57 36.57
C TYR A 109 33.81 -4.40 36.94
N ARG A 110 33.26 -3.18 37.02
CA ARG A 110 34.03 -1.98 37.39
C ARG A 110 34.58 -2.07 38.80
N TYR A 111 33.80 -2.58 39.74
CA TYR A 111 34.24 -2.79 41.12
C TYR A 111 35.40 -3.78 41.19
N ARG A 112 35.31 -4.94 40.52
CA ARG A 112 36.41 -5.92 40.48
C ARG A 112 37.69 -5.33 39.93
N VAL A 113 37.60 -4.54 38.86
CA VAL A 113 38.76 -3.84 38.29
C VAL A 113 39.34 -2.82 39.27
N ALA A 114 38.49 -2.01 39.91
CA ALA A 114 38.92 -1.03 40.90
C ALA A 114 39.57 -1.69 42.13
N LEU A 115 39.01 -2.80 42.61
CA LEU A 115 39.52 -3.60 43.71
C LEU A 115 40.89 -4.20 43.39
N ALA A 116 41.07 -4.78 42.20
CA ALA A 116 42.37 -5.28 41.75
C ALA A 116 43.42 -4.16 41.70
N HIS A 117 43.04 -2.97 41.23
CA HIS A 117 43.92 -1.80 41.23
C HIS A 117 44.26 -1.30 42.64
N PHE A 118 43.31 -1.36 43.56
CA PHE A 118 43.51 -0.98 44.96
C PHE A 118 44.51 -1.92 45.64
N HIS A 119 44.30 -3.24 45.54
CA HIS A 119 45.23 -4.24 46.10
C HIS A 119 46.64 -4.14 45.50
N ALA A 120 46.76 -3.81 44.21
CA ALA A 120 48.08 -3.60 43.60
C ALA A 120 48.84 -2.40 44.19
N ARG A 121 48.15 -1.40 44.74
CA ARG A 121 48.78 -0.22 45.38
C ARG A 121 48.89 -0.36 46.90
N HIS A 122 48.01 -1.15 47.52
CA HIS A 122 47.92 -1.30 48.97
C HIS A 122 47.79 -2.80 49.33
N PRO A 123 48.90 -3.56 49.28
CA PRO A 123 48.86 -5.02 49.41
C PRO A 123 48.43 -5.52 50.79
N ASP A 124 48.65 -4.73 51.84
CA ASP A 124 48.39 -5.10 53.24
C ASP A 124 47.03 -4.60 53.77
N SER A 125 46.19 -4.01 52.91
CA SER A 125 44.87 -3.49 53.29
C SER A 125 43.79 -4.54 53.07
N GLU A 126 43.07 -4.92 54.13
CA GLU A 126 41.86 -5.74 54.04
C GLU A 126 40.68 -4.89 53.53
N VAL A 127 39.98 -5.40 52.52
CA VAL A 127 38.70 -4.84 52.05
C VAL A 127 37.58 -5.74 52.56
N GLU A 128 36.57 -5.13 53.19
CA GLU A 128 35.34 -5.76 53.68
C GLU A 128 34.54 -6.42 52.55
N GLU A 129 33.66 -7.38 52.91
CA GLU A 129 32.96 -8.34 52.04
C GLU A 129 32.57 -7.81 50.64
N ASP A 130 32.71 -8.68 49.63
CA ASP A 130 32.31 -8.40 48.25
C ASP A 130 30.83 -7.95 48.25
N PRO A 131 30.54 -6.67 47.92
CA PRO A 131 29.19 -6.09 47.97
C PRO A 131 28.19 -6.76 47.02
N PHE A 132 28.65 -7.73 46.22
CA PHE A 132 27.86 -8.53 45.29
C PHE A 132 27.61 -9.96 45.75
N THR A 133 28.14 -10.33 46.92
CA THR A 133 27.75 -11.57 47.60
C THR A 133 26.34 -11.36 48.12
N ILE A 134 25.35 -12.04 47.53
CA ILE A 134 23.98 -11.99 48.01
C ILE A 134 23.92 -12.85 49.28
N HIS A 135 23.74 -12.19 50.43
CA HIS A 135 23.52 -12.88 51.69
C HIS A 135 22.02 -13.22 51.83
N PRO A 136 21.64 -14.34 52.47
CA PRO A 136 20.22 -14.70 52.66
C PRO A 136 19.45 -13.66 53.50
N GLU A 137 20.14 -12.81 54.25
CA GLU A 137 19.58 -11.64 54.93
C GLU A 137 19.13 -10.54 53.95
N ASP A 138 19.78 -10.39 52.78
CA ASP A 138 19.46 -9.38 51.77
C ASP A 138 18.15 -9.68 51.04
N ASP A 139 17.78 -10.95 50.91
CA ASP A 139 16.50 -11.40 50.33
C ASP A 139 15.29 -10.99 51.18
N LEU A 140 15.51 -10.66 52.47
CA LEU A 140 14.48 -10.21 53.40
C LEU A 140 14.32 -8.67 53.39
N VAL A 141 15.20 -7.94 52.68
CA VAL A 141 15.15 -6.48 52.60
C VAL A 141 14.37 -6.06 51.35
N PRO A 142 13.13 -5.56 51.48
CA PRO A 142 12.36 -5.12 50.33
C PRO A 142 13.03 -3.89 49.69
N MET A 143 13.63 -4.08 48.51
CA MET A 143 14.20 -2.98 47.72
C MET A 143 13.08 -2.19 47.03
N GLU A 144 12.96 -0.92 47.39
CA GLU A 144 11.89 -0.01 46.96
C GLU A 144 11.88 0.11 45.42
N ARG A 145 10.71 -0.14 44.80
CA ARG A 145 10.60 -0.33 43.34
C ARG A 145 10.54 0.97 42.55
N GLN A 146 10.32 2.11 43.21
CA GLN A 146 10.23 3.44 42.60
C GLN A 146 10.73 4.49 43.59
N GLN A 147 11.89 5.08 43.32
CA GLN A 147 12.33 6.32 43.94
C GLN A 147 12.04 7.44 42.93
N ALA A 148 11.13 8.36 43.28
CA ALA A 148 10.96 9.57 42.49
C ALA A 148 12.19 10.46 42.71
N PHE A 149 12.92 10.76 41.64
CA PHE A 149 13.92 11.83 41.71
C PHE A 149 13.15 13.15 41.75
N ASP A 150 13.41 13.94 42.79
CA ASP A 150 12.89 15.29 42.91
C ASP A 150 13.74 16.21 42.03
N ASP A 151 13.25 16.48 40.81
CA ASP A 151 13.86 17.39 39.84
C ASP A 151 13.49 18.87 40.15
N SER A 152 13.08 19.19 41.38
CA SER A 152 12.81 20.57 41.78
C SER A 152 14.10 21.40 41.77
N ASP A 153 14.04 22.57 41.13
CA ASP A 153 15.15 23.53 41.14
C ASP A 153 15.47 23.98 42.58
N PRO A 154 16.76 24.09 42.95
CA PRO A 154 17.15 24.56 44.28
C PRO A 154 16.71 26.02 44.49
N PRO A 155 16.38 26.43 45.74
CA PRO A 155 15.88 27.78 46.01
C PRO A 155 16.94 28.82 45.71
N GLU A 156 16.54 29.89 45.00
CA GLU A 156 17.36 31.08 44.80
C GLU A 156 17.58 31.80 46.14
N LEU A 157 18.85 31.96 46.52
CA LEU A 157 19.29 32.75 47.68
C LEU A 157 19.46 34.23 47.31
#